data_AF-A0A954R2E0-F1
#
_entry.id   AF-A0A954R2E0-F1
#
_cell.length_a   1.000
_cell.length_b   1.000
_cell.length_c   1.000
_cell.angle_alpha   90.00
_cell.angle_beta   90.00
_cell.angle_gamma   90.00
#
_symmetry.space_group_name_H-M   'P 1'
#
loop_
_entity.id
_entity.type
_entity.pdbx_description
1 polymer ?
#
loop_
_entity_poly.entity_id
_entity_poly.type
_entity_poly.pdbx_seq_one_letter_code
_entity_poly.pdbx_strand_id
1 'polypeptide(L)'
;DPKKHIDFSAVTHVAKGKGIPPFLILHVAGHPDVTAQARRLATVLQAADVPTTVFGAPETTHNRLNANLGLSDDPATAALLKFLGPLTQKP
;
A
#
# COMPACT_ATOMS: atom_id res chain seq x y z
N ASP A 1 -23.45 4.54 9.09
CA ASP A 1 -24.39 4.09 8.06
C ASP A 1 -23.68 3.02 7.22
N PRO A 2 -24.03 1.73 7.40
CA PRO A 2 -23.40 0.59 6.72
C PRO A 2 -23.23 0.77 5.20
N LYS A 3 -24.19 1.42 4.54
CA LYS A 3 -24.13 1.65 3.08
C LYS A 3 -22.99 2.59 2.70
N LYS A 4 -22.77 3.65 3.49
CA LYS A 4 -21.65 4.58 3.30
C LYS A 4 -20.29 3.92 3.51
N HIS A 5 -20.19 2.91 4.38
CA HIS A 5 -18.93 2.17 4.55
C HIS A 5 -18.55 1.37 3.30
N ILE A 6 -19.53 0.86 2.55
CA ILE A 6 -19.31 0.15 1.27
C ILE A 6 -18.90 1.16 0.19
N ASP A 7 -19.63 2.27 0.08
CA ASP A 7 -19.38 3.29 -0.94
C ASP A 7 -18.04 4.01 -0.76
N PHE A 8 -17.52 4.12 0.46
CA PHE A 8 -16.22 4.76 0.71
C PHE A 8 -15.04 3.77 0.77
N SER A 9 -15.29 2.47 0.65
CA SER A 9 -14.25 1.45 0.68
C SER A 9 -13.50 1.38 -0.65
N ALA A 10 -12.19 1.67 -0.67
CA ALA A 10 -11.39 1.51 -1.89
C ALA A 10 -11.50 0.09 -2.50
N VAL A 11 -11.69 -0.94 -1.66
CA VAL A 11 -11.80 -2.34 -2.07
C VAL A 11 -12.98 -2.58 -3.02
N THR A 12 -14.07 -1.83 -2.89
CA THR A 12 -15.27 -2.00 -3.73
C THR A 12 -15.17 -1.28 -5.07
N HIS A 13 -14.17 -0.40 -5.22
CA HIS A 13 -13.99 0.44 -6.42
C HIS A 13 -12.85 -0.01 -7.33
N VAL A 14 -12.03 -0.96 -6.91
CA VAL A 14 -10.99 -1.54 -7.77
C VAL A 14 -11.64 -2.42 -8.84
N ALA A 15 -11.27 -2.18 -10.11
CA ALA A 15 -11.72 -2.97 -11.25
C ALA A 15 -10.69 -2.91 -12.39
N LYS A 16 -10.68 -3.95 -13.25
CA LYS A 16 -9.85 -3.99 -14.46
C LYS A 16 -10.17 -2.82 -15.39
N GLY A 17 -9.17 -2.37 -16.15
CA GLY A 17 -9.34 -1.33 -17.16
C GLY A 17 -9.54 0.10 -16.62
N LYS A 18 -9.47 0.31 -15.30
CA LYS A 18 -9.54 1.65 -14.70
C LYS A 18 -8.25 2.47 -14.78
N GLY A 19 -7.17 1.90 -15.34
CA GLY A 19 -5.88 2.56 -15.44
C GLY A 19 -5.25 2.85 -14.07
N ILE A 20 -5.53 2.02 -13.06
CA ILE A 20 -4.90 2.14 -11.74
C ILE A 20 -3.40 1.85 -11.91
N PRO A 21 -2.50 2.78 -11.51
CA PRO A 21 -1.06 2.58 -11.67
C PRO A 21 -0.54 1.48 -10.73
N PRO A 22 0.71 1.01 -10.91
CA PRO A 22 1.38 0.18 -9.93
C PRO A 22 1.22 0.76 -8.52
N PHE A 23 0.98 -0.09 -7.54
CA PHE A 23 0.58 0.33 -6.21
C PHE A 23 1.54 -0.22 -5.15
N LEU A 24 1.95 0.64 -4.23
CA LEU A 24 2.66 0.26 -3.01
C LEU A 24 1.76 0.48 -1.81
N ILE A 25 1.56 -0.57 -1.01
CA ILE A 25 0.84 -0.50 0.27
C ILE A 25 1.87 -0.63 1.39
N LEU A 26 2.12 0.47 2.09
CA LEU A 26 2.89 0.51 3.34
C LEU A 26 1.93 0.41 4.51
N HIS A 27 2.21 -0.48 5.46
CA HIS A 27 1.40 -0.60 6.67
C HIS A 27 2.25 -1.04 7.87
N VAL A 28 1.74 -0.82 9.08
CA VAL A 28 2.39 -1.32 10.30
C VAL A 28 2.13 -2.83 10.43
N ALA A 29 3.18 -3.64 10.63
CA ALA A 29 3.03 -5.09 10.71
C ALA A 29 2.49 -5.57 12.08
N GLY A 30 2.73 -4.80 13.14
CA GLY A 30 2.36 -5.16 14.53
C GLY A 30 0.87 -5.06 14.88
N HIS A 31 -0.01 -4.79 13.91
CA HIS A 31 -1.47 -4.81 14.09
C HIS A 31 -2.11 -5.79 13.10
N PRO A 32 -2.71 -6.89 13.57
CA PRO A 32 -3.35 -7.90 12.72
C PRO A 32 -4.42 -7.30 11.79
N ASP A 33 -5.26 -6.40 12.30
CA ASP A 33 -6.34 -5.80 11.51
C ASP A 33 -5.83 -4.91 10.39
N VAL A 34 -4.77 -4.14 10.64
CA VAL A 34 -4.11 -3.30 9.63
C VAL A 34 -3.48 -4.17 8.54
N THR A 35 -2.85 -5.27 8.94
CA THR A 35 -2.29 -6.25 8.01
C THR A 35 -3.39 -6.92 7.17
N ALA A 36 -4.51 -7.29 7.79
CA ALA A 36 -5.65 -7.88 7.10
C ALA A 36 -6.25 -6.91 6.07
N GLN A 37 -6.40 -5.63 6.42
CA GLN A 37 -6.89 -4.60 5.51
C GLN A 37 -5.94 -4.37 4.33
N ALA A 38 -4.62 -4.26 4.58
CA ALA A 38 -3.61 -4.11 3.54
C ALA A 38 -3.63 -5.30 2.55
N ARG A 39 -3.68 -6.53 3.08
CA ARG A 39 -3.77 -7.75 2.26
C ARG A 39 -5.08 -7.84 1.50
N ARG A 40 -6.20 -7.40 2.08
CA ARG A 40 -7.50 -7.39 1.41
C ARG A 40 -7.48 -6.46 0.21
N LEU A 41 -6.99 -5.23 0.36
CA LEU A 41 -6.86 -4.29 -0.76
C LEU A 41 -5.91 -4.83 -1.83
N ALA A 42 -4.75 -5.37 -1.42
CA ALA A 42 -3.78 -5.93 -2.34
C ALA A 42 -4.35 -7.07 -3.19
N THR A 43 -5.13 -7.96 -2.56
CA THR A 43 -5.79 -9.09 -3.25
C THR A 43 -6.70 -8.60 -4.37
N VAL A 44 -7.49 -7.54 -4.11
CA VAL A 44 -8.42 -7.02 -5.12
C VAL A 44 -7.67 -6.27 -6.23
N LEU A 45 -6.63 -5.50 -5.90
CA LEU A 45 -5.75 -4.86 -6.90
C LEU A 45 -5.10 -5.89 -7.82
N GLN A 46 -4.52 -6.95 -7.25
CA GLN A 46 -3.89 -8.02 -8.03
C GLN A 46 -4.91 -8.78 -8.90
N ALA A 47 -6.11 -9.06 -8.38
CA ALA A 47 -7.18 -9.67 -9.17
C ALA A 47 -7.65 -8.77 -10.33
N ALA A 48 -7.43 -7.46 -10.23
CA ALA A 48 -7.67 -6.48 -11.28
C ALA A 48 -6.45 -6.24 -12.19
N ASP A 49 -5.45 -7.13 -12.16
CA ASP A 49 -4.19 -7.05 -12.90
C ASP A 49 -3.34 -5.81 -12.60
N VAL A 50 -3.53 -5.18 -11.43
CA VAL A 50 -2.73 -4.04 -10.99
C VAL A 50 -1.45 -4.55 -10.31
N PRO A 51 -0.24 -4.19 -10.80
CA PRO A 51 1.01 -4.53 -10.13
C PRO A 51 1.01 -3.97 -8.71
N THR A 52 1.06 -4.84 -7.70
CA THR A 52 0.89 -4.41 -6.30
C THR A 52 1.99 -4.98 -5.42
N THR A 53 2.66 -4.10 -4.67
CA THR A 53 3.63 -4.43 -3.63
C THR A 53 3.04 -4.13 -2.26
N VAL A 54 3.20 -5.06 -1.31
CA VAL A 54 2.81 -4.85 0.10
C VAL A 54 4.06 -4.94 0.96
N PHE A 55 4.29 -3.92 1.78
CA PHE A 55 5.37 -3.91 2.75
C PHE A 55 4.81 -3.60 4.13
N GLY A 56 4.86 -4.61 5.00
CA GLY A 56 4.58 -4.46 6.41
C GLY A 56 5.84 -4.02 7.13
N ALA A 57 5.88 -2.76 7.58
CA ALA A 57 7.02 -2.24 8.32
C ALA A 57 7.08 -2.93 9.71
N PRO A 58 8.18 -3.63 10.02
CA PRO A 58 8.36 -4.30 11.31
C PRO A 58 8.65 -3.27 12.40
N GLU A 59 8.30 -3.62 13.65
CA GLU A 59 8.67 -2.86 14.86
C GLU A 59 8.39 -1.34 14.81
N THR A 60 7.33 -0.94 14.10
CA THR A 60 6.96 0.45 13.91
C THR A 60 5.55 0.76 14.42
N THR A 61 5.24 2.05 14.52
CA THR A 61 3.89 2.58 14.77
C THR A 61 3.48 3.49 13.63
N HIS A 62 2.20 3.87 13.54
CA HIS A 62 1.73 4.82 12.52
C HIS A 62 2.51 6.14 12.58
N ASN A 63 2.76 6.66 13.80
CA ASN A 63 3.53 7.88 14.00
C ASN A 63 4.99 7.74 13.55
N ARG A 64 5.62 6.60 13.85
CA ARG A 64 7.02 6.36 13.44
C ARG A 64 7.12 6.23 11.92
N LEU A 65 6.21 5.51 11.27
CA LEU A 65 6.17 5.41 9.80
C LEU A 65 6.05 6.80 9.16
N ASN A 66 5.17 7.66 9.68
CA ASN A 66 5.01 9.03 9.20
C ASN A 66 6.26 9.91 9.42
N ALA A 67 6.94 9.76 10.56
CA ALA A 67 8.11 10.56 10.90
C ALA A 67 9.39 10.11 10.16
N ASN A 68 9.51 8.81 9.88
CA ASN A 68 10.77 8.23 9.39
C ASN A 68 10.79 8.00 7.88
N LEU A 69 9.64 8.00 7.20
CA LEU A 69 9.61 7.83 5.74
C LEU A 69 10.36 8.99 5.07
N GLY A 70 11.42 8.66 4.34
CA GLY A 70 12.39 9.59 3.76
C GLY A 70 13.78 9.56 4.40
N LEU A 71 13.95 8.95 5.58
CA LEU A 71 15.26 8.75 6.21
C LEU A 71 16.02 7.60 5.53
N SER A 72 17.35 7.76 5.36
CA SER A 72 18.20 6.82 4.61
C SER A 72 18.18 5.39 5.16
N ASP A 73 18.07 5.26 6.48
CA ASP A 73 18.21 3.97 7.18
C ASP A 73 16.85 3.36 7.54
N ASP A 74 15.75 3.98 7.12
CA ASP A 74 14.41 3.48 7.37
C ASP A 74 14.00 2.40 6.35
N PRO A 75 13.58 1.20 6.80
CA PRO A 75 13.20 0.12 5.90
C PRO A 75 12.01 0.46 4.97
N ALA A 76 11.06 1.29 5.42
CA ALA A 76 9.94 1.69 4.58
C ALA A 76 10.37 2.69 3.50
N THR A 77 11.35 3.56 3.80
CA THR A 77 12.02 4.38 2.78
C THR A 77 12.70 3.52 1.73
N ALA A 78 13.46 2.50 2.14
CA ALA A 78 14.12 1.59 1.20
C ALA A 78 13.10 0.86 0.30
N ALA A 79 11.98 0.41 0.87
CA ALA A 79 10.89 -0.21 0.12
C ALA A 79 10.24 0.76 -0.89
N LEU A 80 10.00 2.01 -0.47
CA LEU A 80 9.45 3.06 -1.33
C LEU A 80 10.39 3.38 -2.50
N LEU A 81 11.68 3.59 -2.24
CA LEU A 81 12.66 3.92 -3.26
C LEU A 81 12.83 2.76 -4.26
N LYS A 82 12.86 1.51 -3.77
CA LYS A 82 12.89 0.32 -4.63
C LYS A 82 11.67 0.25 -5.55
N PHE A 83 10.49 0.60 -5.04
CA PHE A 83 9.25 0.64 -5.81
C PHE A 83 9.25 1.76 -6.86
N LEU A 84 9.69 2.97 -6.50
CA LEU A 84 9.70 4.12 -7.40
C LEU A 84 10.80 4.04 -8.47
N GLY A 85 11.95 3.44 -8.15
CA GLY A 85 13.11 3.36 -9.02
C GLY A 85 12.80 3.07 -10.50
N PRO A 86 12.11 1.97 -10.84
CA PRO A 86 11.75 1.67 -12.23
C PRO A 86 10.62 2.55 -12.80
N LEU A 87 9.82 3.21 -11.96
CA LEU A 87 8.65 4.01 -12.37
C LEU A 87 8.99 5.47 -12.69
N THR A 88 10.11 5.98 -12.17
CA THR A 88 10.50 7.39 -12.30
C THR A 88 11.73 7.61 -13.18
N GLN A 89 12.28 6.56 -13.78
CA GLN A 89 13.35 6.71 -14.77
C GLN A 89 12.80 7.40 -16.02
N LYS A 90 13.53 8.39 -16.53
CA LYS A 90 13.23 8.93 -17.85
C LYS A 90 13.47 7.83 -18.89
N PRO A 91 12.59 7.68 -19.89
CA PRO A 91 12.76 6.70 -20.95
C PRO A 91 14.06 6.91 -21.72
#